data_AF-A0A953ZV56-F1
#
_entry.id   AF-A0A953ZV56-F1
#
_cell.length_a   1.000
_cell.length_b   1.000
_cell.length_c   1.000
_cell.angle_alpha   90.00
_cell.angle_beta   90.00
_cell.angle_gamma   90.00
#
_symmetry.space_group_name_H-M   'P 1'
#
loop_
_entity.id
_entity.type
_entity.pdbx_description
1 polymer ?
#
loop_
_entity_poly.entity_id
_entity_poly.type
_entity_poly.pdbx_seq_one_letter_code
_entity_poly.pdbx_strand_id
1 'polypeptide(L)'
;MTRREIFPTTHPSLVGRMLDRDTAIRDHAWSEFIRRYEEPLSFCLQARVRGTPLAAEVDDLIWDFLGYLFDGRTTRRADDRGPAAEPHSPLDSWDRDRGSMRAFVQGVLHNFLRSWQRTTRRHVGVDLTDPDAAGAREVDAGVEIDRRWAFRTFTLALQRLGAKHPERANVWLELQGLSWLVVDRATWTVQSYADATADRPIESAPCSADELAQRLGLATGTIHNRKLDANRFLLTYLVAETKRYHAPDQVRTALLDTLRLLIPLVPELGTLVRQIADRGNDSASGSSSTE
;
A
#
# COMPACT_ATOMS: atom_id res chain seq x y z
N MET A 1 -20.72 -7.82 42.55
CA MET A 1 -20.45 -6.50 41.93
C MET A 1 -18.98 -6.17 42.13
N THR A 2 -18.14 -6.64 41.21
CA THR A 2 -16.69 -6.50 41.29
C THR A 2 -16.25 -5.30 40.47
N ARG A 3 -15.66 -4.31 41.16
CA ARG A 3 -14.91 -3.19 40.59
C ARG A 3 -13.88 -3.75 39.60
N ARG A 4 -13.99 -3.36 38.32
CA ARG A 4 -12.87 -3.45 37.38
C ARG A 4 -11.88 -2.36 37.75
N GLU A 5 -10.77 -2.77 38.36
CA GLU A 5 -9.56 -1.96 38.39
C GLU A 5 -9.10 -1.74 36.95
N ILE A 6 -9.27 -0.51 36.48
CA ILE A 6 -8.70 -0.02 35.23
C ILE A 6 -7.22 0.21 35.55
N PHE A 7 -6.35 -0.64 35.02
CA PHE A 7 -4.92 -0.37 35.01
C PHE A 7 -4.69 1.01 34.39
N PRO A 8 -3.95 1.93 35.05
CA PRO A 8 -3.54 3.16 34.41
C PRO A 8 -2.52 2.78 33.32
N THR A 9 -2.91 2.89 32.06
CA THR A 9 -1.95 2.86 30.95
C THR A 9 -1.10 4.11 31.04
N THR A 10 0.06 4.00 31.68
CA THR A 10 1.00 5.08 32.04
C THR A 10 1.72 5.73 30.87
N HIS A 11 1.35 5.41 29.63
CA HIS A 11 1.87 6.07 28.44
C HIS A 11 0.72 6.66 27.63
N PRO A 12 0.73 7.99 27.36
CA PRO A 12 -0.26 8.59 26.49
C PRO A 12 -0.18 7.90 25.13
N SER A 13 -1.35 7.62 24.54
CA SER A 13 -1.44 7.11 23.17
C SER A 13 -0.59 7.95 22.22
N LEU A 14 -0.08 7.38 21.12
CA LEU A 14 0.75 8.11 20.14
C LEU A 14 0.16 9.49 19.80
N VAL A 15 -1.16 9.55 19.63
CA VAL A 15 -1.86 10.79 19.34
C VAL A 15 -1.93 11.73 20.54
N GLY A 16 -2.14 11.21 21.74
CA GLY A 16 -2.08 12.01 22.97
C GLY A 16 -0.69 12.66 23.17
N ARG A 17 0.39 11.96 22.77
CA ARG A 17 1.74 12.53 22.75
C ARG A 17 1.93 13.55 21.61
N MET A 18 1.32 13.34 20.46
CA MET A 18 1.33 14.30 19.34
C MET A 18 0.56 15.60 19.62
N LEU A 19 -0.32 15.60 20.62
CA LEU A 19 -1.07 16.78 21.07
C LEU A 19 -0.52 17.36 22.38
N ASP A 20 0.63 16.86 22.84
CA ASP A 20 1.25 17.33 24.08
C ASP A 20 1.73 18.79 23.94
N ARG A 21 1.70 19.52 25.06
CA ARG A 21 2.21 20.90 25.13
C ARG A 21 3.73 20.92 25.17
N ASP A 22 4.35 19.85 25.66
CA ASP A 22 5.79 19.67 25.59
C ASP A 22 6.21 19.36 24.15
N THR A 23 6.97 20.28 23.56
CA THR A 23 7.42 20.19 22.18
C THR A 23 8.33 18.99 21.94
N ALA A 24 9.14 18.57 22.92
CA ALA A 24 10.02 17.42 22.75
C ALA A 24 9.23 16.10 22.70
N ILE A 25 8.19 15.97 23.54
CA ILE A 25 7.28 14.80 23.53
C ILE A 25 6.50 14.76 22.21
N ARG A 26 6.01 15.92 21.78
CA ARG A 26 5.27 16.09 20.53
C ARG A 26 6.11 15.75 19.31
N ASP A 27 7.30 16.31 19.19
CA ASP A 27 8.18 16.14 18.01
C ASP A 27 8.70 14.69 17.91
N HIS A 28 8.97 14.05 19.05
CA HIS A 28 9.32 12.63 19.10
C HIS A 28 8.14 11.74 18.67
N ALA A 29 6.93 12.00 19.18
CA ALA A 29 5.73 11.28 18.77
C ALA A 29 5.36 11.52 17.31
N TRP A 30 5.62 12.71 16.79
CA TRP A 30 5.44 13.05 15.37
C TRP A 30 6.39 12.28 14.46
N SER A 31 7.66 12.19 14.85
CA SER A 31 8.66 11.38 14.14
C SER A 31 8.28 9.89 14.14
N GLU A 32 7.76 9.38 15.27
CA GLU A 32 7.23 8.01 15.35
C GLU A 32 6.00 7.82 14.44
N PHE A 33 5.13 8.82 14.34
CA PHE A 33 3.99 8.83 13.44
C PHE A 33 4.41 8.80 11.98
N ILE A 34 5.30 9.71 11.53
CA ILE A 34 5.82 9.75 10.16
C ILE A 34 6.44 8.40 9.81
N ARG A 35 7.37 7.89 10.63
CA ARG A 35 8.01 6.59 10.41
C ARG A 35 7.02 5.44 10.24
N ARG A 36 5.85 5.51 10.88
CA ARG A 36 4.82 4.47 10.84
C ARG A 36 3.79 4.66 9.72
N TYR A 37 3.52 5.90 9.33
CA TYR A 37 2.37 6.25 8.49
C TYR A 37 2.73 6.95 7.17
N GLU A 38 3.96 7.43 6.99
CA GLU A 38 4.43 8.06 5.75
C GLU A 38 4.17 7.15 4.54
N GLU A 39 4.72 5.92 4.54
CA GLU A 39 4.53 4.98 3.44
C GLU A 39 3.03 4.64 3.21
N PRO A 40 2.22 4.28 4.24
CA PRO A 40 0.78 4.10 4.07
C PRO A 40 0.02 5.32 3.53
N LEU A 41 0.42 6.54 3.90
CA LEU A 41 -0.23 7.78 3.50
C LEU A 41 0.18 8.17 2.07
N SER A 42 1.47 8.04 1.73
CA SER A 42 1.98 8.19 0.37
C SER A 42 1.25 7.24 -0.58
N PHE A 43 1.04 5.98 -0.18
CA PHE A 43 0.23 5.02 -0.94
C PHE A 43 -1.23 5.46 -1.15
N CYS A 44 -1.88 5.97 -0.08
CA CYS A 44 -3.25 6.48 -0.19
C CYS A 44 -3.33 7.73 -1.09
N LEU A 45 -2.29 8.55 -1.07
CA LEU A 45 -2.14 9.75 -1.88
C LEU A 45 -1.96 9.37 -3.35
N GLN A 46 -1.00 8.49 -3.66
CA GLN A 46 -0.73 7.92 -4.98
C GLN A 46 -1.99 7.38 -5.63
N ALA A 47 -2.73 6.52 -4.93
CA ALA A 47 -3.97 5.95 -5.45
C ALA A 47 -5.03 7.00 -5.78
N ARG A 48 -5.05 8.14 -5.08
CA ARG A 48 -6.04 9.21 -5.27
C ARG A 48 -5.63 10.24 -6.33
N VAL A 49 -4.34 10.39 -6.62
CA VAL A 49 -3.83 11.31 -7.64
C VAL A 49 -3.50 10.60 -8.95
N ARG A 50 -3.70 9.27 -9.03
CA ARG A 50 -3.49 8.47 -10.23
C ARG A 50 -4.25 9.05 -11.43
N GLY A 51 -3.54 9.20 -12.56
CA GLY A 51 -4.10 9.77 -13.78
C GLY A 51 -4.34 11.29 -13.73
N THR A 52 -3.80 11.98 -12.72
CA THR A 52 -3.80 13.44 -12.64
C THR A 52 -2.38 13.99 -12.77
N PRO A 53 -2.19 15.26 -13.15
CA PRO A 53 -0.87 15.89 -13.19
C PRO A 53 -0.12 15.87 -11.84
N LEU A 54 -0.84 15.71 -10.73
CA LEU A 54 -0.27 15.63 -9.38
C LEU A 54 0.44 14.30 -9.10
N ALA A 55 0.33 13.30 -9.99
CA ALA A 55 1.01 12.01 -9.81
C ALA A 55 2.54 12.15 -9.80
N ALA A 56 3.09 13.12 -10.55
CA ALA A 56 4.53 13.41 -10.58
C ALA A 56 5.01 14.16 -9.32
N GLU A 57 4.11 14.85 -8.61
CA GLU A 57 4.41 15.64 -7.40
C GLU A 57 4.11 14.86 -6.10
N VAL A 58 3.88 13.53 -6.15
CA VAL A 58 3.45 12.74 -4.99
C VAL A 58 4.37 12.87 -3.79
N ASP A 59 5.69 12.82 -4.01
CA ASP A 59 6.69 12.84 -2.95
C ASP A 59 6.71 14.21 -2.24
N ASP A 60 6.54 15.31 -2.97
CA ASP A 60 6.39 16.64 -2.37
C ASP A 60 5.03 16.78 -1.68
N LEU A 61 3.98 16.25 -2.29
CA LEU A 61 2.60 16.35 -1.83
C LEU A 61 2.36 15.58 -0.53
N ILE A 62 3.12 14.49 -0.27
CA ILE A 62 3.06 13.80 1.03
C ILE A 62 3.70 14.63 2.12
N TRP A 63 4.82 15.32 1.87
CA TRP A 63 5.44 16.21 2.85
C TRP A 63 4.57 17.44 3.11
N ASP A 64 3.93 18.00 2.08
CA ASP A 64 2.95 19.08 2.24
C ASP A 64 1.72 18.63 3.04
N PHE A 65 1.25 17.40 2.83
CA PHE A 65 0.15 16.84 3.61
C PHE A 65 0.55 16.59 5.07
N LEU A 66 1.76 16.05 5.31
CA LEU A 66 2.28 15.83 6.66
C LEU A 66 2.49 17.15 7.39
N GLY A 67 3.05 18.17 6.71
CA GLY A 67 3.15 19.54 7.23
C GLY A 67 1.77 20.08 7.61
N TYR A 68 0.80 20.03 6.69
CA TYR A 68 -0.58 20.43 6.94
C TYR A 68 -1.22 19.68 8.11
N LEU A 69 -0.95 18.40 8.25
CA LEU A 69 -1.44 17.59 9.35
C LEU A 69 -0.77 17.99 10.68
N PHE A 70 0.48 18.42 10.68
CA PHE A 70 1.23 18.83 11.86
C PHE A 70 0.83 20.24 12.34
N ASP A 71 0.92 21.24 11.47
CA ASP A 71 0.83 22.66 11.83
C ASP A 71 -0.36 23.39 11.18
N GLY A 72 -1.20 22.69 10.39
CA GLY A 72 -2.34 23.28 9.70
C GLY A 72 -1.96 24.21 8.53
N ARG A 73 -0.67 24.36 8.22
CA ARG A 73 -0.17 25.17 7.12
C ARG A 73 0.05 24.30 5.89
N THR A 74 -0.48 24.75 4.76
CA THR A 74 -0.06 24.24 3.45
C THR A 74 0.98 25.21 2.89
N THR A 75 2.15 24.73 2.52
CA THR A 75 3.28 25.49 1.95
C THR A 75 2.85 26.49 0.85
N ARG A 76 1.89 26.11 -0.01
CA ARG A 76 1.33 26.96 -1.08
C ARG A 76 0.23 27.97 -0.68
N ARG A 77 -0.26 28.01 0.57
CA ARG A 77 -1.26 29.02 1.03
C ARG A 77 -0.67 30.20 1.80
N ALA A 78 0.62 30.14 2.14
CA ALA A 78 1.24 31.16 2.99
C ALA A 78 1.27 32.56 2.33
N ASP A 79 1.22 32.63 0.99
CA ASP A 79 1.40 33.90 0.28
C ASP A 79 0.12 34.72 0.08
N ASP A 80 -1.08 34.14 0.24
CA ASP A 80 -2.35 34.74 -0.23
C ASP A 80 -3.33 35.17 0.87
N ARG A 81 -2.98 35.04 2.15
CA ARG A 81 -3.82 35.52 3.26
C ARG A 81 -2.99 36.35 4.23
N GLY A 82 -3.33 37.64 4.33
CA GLY A 82 -2.89 38.51 5.42
C GLY A 82 -3.21 37.92 6.81
N PRO A 83 -2.91 38.64 7.91
CA PRO A 83 -2.83 38.06 9.26
C PRO A 83 -4.19 37.50 9.71
N ALA A 84 -4.42 36.21 9.48
CA ALA A 84 -5.72 35.58 9.66
C ALA A 84 -5.56 34.21 10.33
N ALA A 85 -5.96 34.18 11.60
CA ALA A 85 -6.09 33.04 12.50
C ALA A 85 -4.80 32.23 12.74
N GLU A 86 -4.54 31.91 14.01
CA GLU A 86 -3.49 30.95 14.33
C GLU A 86 -3.74 29.64 13.57
N PRO A 87 -2.73 29.09 12.89
CA PRO A 87 -2.84 27.78 12.25
C PRO A 87 -3.22 26.75 13.32
N HIS A 88 -4.41 26.19 13.20
CA HIS A 88 -4.82 25.06 14.03
C HIS A 88 -4.55 23.77 13.25
N SER A 89 -3.82 22.86 13.89
CA SER A 89 -3.56 21.55 13.32
C SER A 89 -4.90 20.83 13.15
N PRO A 90 -5.16 20.16 12.01
CA PRO A 90 -6.33 19.29 11.90
C PRO A 90 -6.38 18.26 13.04
N LEU A 91 -5.22 17.82 13.55
CA LEU A 91 -5.14 16.85 14.65
C LEU A 91 -5.78 17.37 15.95
N ASP A 92 -5.82 18.68 16.18
CA ASP A 92 -6.45 19.29 17.35
C ASP A 92 -7.96 19.00 17.40
N SER A 93 -8.56 18.69 16.24
CA SER A 93 -9.98 18.37 16.11
C SER A 93 -10.29 16.87 16.16
N TRP A 94 -9.27 16.01 16.33
CA TRP A 94 -9.49 14.57 16.37
C TRP A 94 -10.14 14.15 17.69
N ASP A 95 -11.30 13.51 17.56
CA ASP A 95 -12.08 12.97 18.67
C ASP A 95 -12.15 11.45 18.54
N ARG A 96 -11.62 10.73 19.55
CA ARG A 96 -11.57 9.27 19.59
C ARG A 96 -12.96 8.64 19.60
N ASP A 97 -13.94 9.33 20.18
CA ASP A 97 -15.32 8.83 20.28
C ASP A 97 -16.05 8.92 18.93
N ARG A 98 -15.54 9.75 18.01
CA ARG A 98 -16.06 9.89 16.63
C ARG A 98 -15.45 8.91 15.63
N GLY A 99 -14.38 8.21 16.00
CA GLY A 99 -13.82 7.13 15.18
C GLY A 99 -12.32 6.98 15.24
N SER A 100 -11.82 6.01 14.47
CA SER A 100 -10.39 5.69 14.44
C SER A 100 -9.55 6.82 13.83
N MET A 101 -8.34 7.02 14.36
CA MET A 101 -7.38 7.99 13.84
C MET A 101 -7.08 7.79 12.34
N ARG A 102 -7.02 6.53 11.90
CA ARG A 102 -6.81 6.19 10.49
C ARG A 102 -7.92 6.78 9.60
N ALA A 103 -9.18 6.60 10.00
CA ALA A 103 -10.32 7.12 9.24
C ALA A 103 -10.31 8.66 9.23
N PHE A 104 -9.97 9.28 10.37
CA PHE A 104 -9.80 10.72 10.47
C PHE A 104 -8.74 11.24 9.49
N VAL A 105 -7.52 10.72 9.54
CA VAL A 105 -6.41 11.14 8.65
C VAL A 105 -6.76 10.91 7.18
N GLN A 106 -7.45 9.82 6.83
CA GLN A 106 -7.93 9.59 5.47
C GLN A 106 -8.95 10.63 4.98
N GLY A 107 -9.79 11.13 5.90
CA GLY A 107 -10.72 12.23 5.65
C GLY A 107 -10.00 13.57 5.47
N VAL A 108 -9.02 13.88 6.33
CA VAL A 108 -8.17 15.07 6.19
C VAL A 108 -7.42 15.04 4.85
N LEU A 109 -6.83 13.90 4.48
CA LEU A 109 -6.17 13.69 3.19
C LEU A 109 -7.09 13.94 1.99
N HIS A 110 -8.36 13.51 2.09
CA HIS A 110 -9.34 13.73 1.03
C HIS A 110 -9.65 15.23 0.85
N ASN A 111 -9.85 15.94 1.97
CA ASN A 111 -10.14 17.37 1.95
C ASN A 111 -8.93 18.19 1.49
N PHE A 112 -7.72 17.80 1.90
CA PHE A 112 -6.46 18.38 1.46
C PHE A 112 -6.32 18.29 -0.07
N LEU A 113 -6.44 17.09 -0.65
CA LEU A 113 -6.38 16.88 -2.09
C LEU A 113 -7.45 17.67 -2.85
N ARG A 114 -8.67 17.69 -2.34
CA ARG A 114 -9.78 18.45 -2.96
C ARG A 114 -9.50 19.95 -2.94
N SER A 115 -8.89 20.47 -1.88
CA SER A 115 -8.46 21.87 -1.81
C SER A 115 -7.32 22.14 -2.79
N TRP A 116 -6.34 21.23 -2.87
CA TRP A 116 -5.19 21.34 -3.77
C TRP A 116 -5.60 21.40 -5.23
N GLN A 117 -6.43 20.46 -5.68
CA GLN A 117 -6.95 20.41 -7.05
C GLN A 117 -7.72 21.67 -7.43
N ARG A 118 -8.43 22.31 -6.48
CA ARG A 118 -9.13 23.59 -6.74
C ARG A 118 -8.16 24.75 -6.91
N THR A 119 -7.05 24.77 -6.16
CA THR A 119 -6.02 25.81 -6.28
C THR A 119 -5.25 25.65 -7.59
N THR A 120 -4.81 24.43 -7.92
CA THR A 120 -4.09 24.16 -9.18
C THR A 120 -4.94 24.53 -10.40
N ARG A 121 -6.24 24.19 -10.41
CA ARG A 121 -7.16 24.60 -11.50
C ARG A 121 -7.37 26.11 -11.63
N ARG A 122 -7.10 26.89 -10.58
CA ARG A 122 -7.20 28.36 -10.62
C ARG A 122 -5.93 29.03 -11.16
N HIS A 123 -4.79 28.33 -11.20
CA HIS A 123 -3.52 28.89 -11.68
C HIS A 123 -3.14 28.43 -13.08
N VAL A 124 -3.69 27.32 -13.57
CA VAL A 124 -3.53 26.85 -14.97
C VAL A 124 -4.50 27.61 -15.90
N GLY A 125 -4.39 28.94 -15.88
CA GLY A 125 -5.03 29.85 -16.84
C GLY A 125 -4.02 30.57 -17.74
N VAL A 126 -2.73 30.24 -17.64
CA VAL A 126 -1.65 30.90 -18.41
C VAL A 126 -0.67 29.85 -18.91
N ASP A 127 -0.52 29.82 -20.24
CA ASP A 127 0.49 29.20 -21.09
C ASP A 127 0.91 27.73 -20.86
N LEU A 128 0.39 26.86 -21.73
CA LEU A 128 1.02 25.59 -22.08
C LEU A 128 1.68 25.73 -23.45
N THR A 129 2.98 26.00 -23.46
CA THR A 129 3.84 25.70 -24.62
C THR A 129 4.97 24.80 -24.16
N ASP A 130 4.95 23.56 -24.68
CA ASP A 130 6.05 22.78 -25.26
C ASP A 130 6.03 21.29 -24.81
N PRO A 131 5.55 20.34 -25.64
CA PRO A 131 5.26 18.96 -25.23
C PRO A 131 6.36 17.92 -25.52
N ASP A 132 7.59 18.26 -25.92
CA ASP A 132 8.48 17.27 -26.55
C ASP A 132 9.76 16.83 -25.80
N ALA A 133 9.92 17.12 -24.49
CA ALA A 133 11.10 16.68 -23.73
C ALA A 133 10.84 15.87 -22.43
N ALA A 134 9.58 15.73 -21.98
CA ALA A 134 9.24 15.12 -20.68
C ALA A 134 8.93 13.60 -20.73
N GLY A 135 8.68 13.04 -21.93
CA GLY A 135 8.03 11.73 -22.07
C GLY A 135 8.83 10.50 -21.63
N ALA A 136 10.17 10.57 -21.50
CA ALA A 136 10.98 9.40 -21.18
C ALA A 136 11.28 9.22 -19.67
N ARG A 137 11.31 10.31 -18.89
CA ARG A 137 11.56 10.24 -17.42
C ARG A 137 10.28 10.06 -16.61
N GLU A 138 9.14 10.57 -17.07
CA GLU A 138 7.84 10.42 -16.39
C GLU A 138 7.29 9.00 -16.46
N VAL A 139 7.50 8.28 -17.57
CA VAL A 139 6.99 6.91 -17.73
C VAL A 139 7.66 5.95 -16.74
N ASP A 140 8.97 6.13 -16.48
CA ASP A 140 9.72 5.26 -15.56
C ASP A 140 9.35 5.52 -14.09
N ALA A 141 9.14 6.79 -13.72
CA ALA A 141 8.68 7.17 -12.37
C ALA A 141 7.26 6.63 -12.07
N GLY A 142 6.34 6.71 -13.04
CA GLY A 142 4.98 6.18 -12.89
C GLY A 142 4.94 4.65 -12.73
N VAL A 143 5.76 3.93 -13.49
CA VAL A 143 5.88 2.46 -13.38
C VAL A 143 6.48 2.06 -12.03
N GLU A 144 7.48 2.80 -11.54
CA GLU A 144 8.11 2.52 -10.26
C GLU A 144 7.17 2.75 -9.07
N ILE A 145 6.32 3.79 -9.14
CA ILE A 145 5.24 4.02 -8.18
C ILE A 145 4.25 2.85 -8.19
N ASP A 146 3.81 2.40 -9.37
CA ASP A 146 2.87 1.28 -9.49
C ASP A 146 3.50 -0.04 -8.98
N ARG A 147 4.82 -0.25 -9.14
CA ARG A 147 5.55 -1.39 -8.56
C ARG A 147 5.56 -1.36 -7.03
N ARG A 148 5.85 -0.21 -6.43
CA ARG A 148 5.79 -0.03 -4.95
C ARG A 148 4.40 -0.33 -4.42
N TRP A 149 3.37 0.15 -5.11
CA TRP A 149 1.98 -0.11 -4.76
C TRP A 149 1.64 -1.62 -4.83
N ALA A 150 2.01 -2.27 -5.93
CA ALA A 150 1.77 -3.68 -6.15
C ALA A 150 2.47 -4.52 -5.09
N PHE A 151 3.74 -4.22 -4.80
CA PHE A 151 4.55 -4.89 -3.78
C PHE A 151 3.93 -4.75 -2.40
N ARG A 152 3.49 -3.55 -2.02
CA ARG A 152 2.84 -3.34 -0.72
C ARG A 152 1.56 -4.13 -0.58
N THR A 153 0.73 -4.16 -1.62
CA THR A 153 -0.54 -4.89 -1.61
C THR A 153 -0.28 -6.39 -1.48
N PHE A 154 0.72 -6.91 -2.19
CA PHE A 154 1.15 -8.29 -2.10
C PHE A 154 1.71 -8.65 -0.71
N THR A 155 2.60 -7.84 -0.15
CA THR A 155 3.19 -8.08 1.18
C THR A 155 2.14 -8.02 2.29
N LEU A 156 1.14 -7.13 2.22
CA LEU A 156 -0.01 -7.14 3.13
C LEU A 156 -0.85 -8.41 3.01
N ALA A 157 -1.04 -8.93 1.79
CA ALA A 157 -1.73 -10.20 1.57
C ALA A 157 -0.96 -11.35 2.23
N LEU A 158 0.37 -11.37 2.04
CA LEU A 158 1.27 -12.36 2.62
C LEU A 158 1.29 -12.32 4.14
N GLN A 159 1.36 -11.12 4.74
CA GLN A 159 1.26 -10.91 6.19
C GLN A 159 -0.02 -11.52 6.77
N ARG A 160 -1.16 -11.28 6.10
CA ARG A 160 -2.45 -11.84 6.54
C ARG A 160 -2.53 -13.34 6.35
N LEU A 161 -1.97 -13.87 5.25
CA LEU A 161 -1.90 -15.31 5.03
C LEU A 161 -1.06 -15.96 6.14
N GLY A 162 0.09 -15.39 6.44
CA GLY A 162 0.99 -15.87 7.48
C GLY A 162 0.39 -15.83 8.88
N ALA A 163 -0.25 -14.72 9.25
CA ALA A 163 -0.90 -14.58 10.55
C ALA A 163 -2.08 -15.56 10.75
N LYS A 164 -2.81 -15.92 9.68
CA LYS A 164 -3.96 -16.84 9.75
C LYS A 164 -3.60 -18.30 9.51
N HIS A 165 -2.65 -18.55 8.61
CA HIS A 165 -2.31 -19.86 8.07
C HIS A 165 -0.79 -19.99 7.88
N PRO A 166 0.00 -19.96 8.96
CA PRO A 166 1.46 -19.88 8.88
C PRO A 166 2.08 -21.05 8.10
N GLU A 167 1.58 -22.27 8.28
CA GLU A 167 2.06 -23.44 7.54
C GLU A 167 1.86 -23.31 6.02
N ARG A 168 0.72 -22.76 5.58
CA ARG A 168 0.43 -22.57 4.15
C ARG A 168 1.31 -21.47 3.56
N ALA A 169 1.51 -20.39 4.31
CA ALA A 169 2.38 -19.30 3.92
C ALA A 169 3.85 -19.77 3.79
N ASN A 170 4.36 -20.57 4.74
CA ASN A 170 5.70 -21.12 4.68
C ASN A 170 5.88 -22.02 3.45
N VAL A 171 4.97 -22.98 3.25
CA VAL A 171 5.00 -23.85 2.06
C VAL A 171 4.99 -23.03 0.77
N TRP A 172 4.12 -22.02 0.68
CA TRP A 172 4.06 -21.17 -0.51
C TRP A 172 5.39 -20.45 -0.75
N LEU A 173 5.96 -19.81 0.27
CA LEU A 173 7.21 -19.05 0.15
C LEU A 173 8.39 -19.94 -0.25
N GLU A 174 8.51 -21.14 0.31
CA GLU A 174 9.59 -22.07 -0.02
C GLU A 174 9.49 -22.59 -1.46
N LEU A 175 8.27 -22.89 -1.92
CA LEU A 175 8.03 -23.29 -3.31
C LEU A 175 8.24 -22.16 -4.32
N GLN A 176 8.21 -20.90 -3.87
CA GLN A 176 8.48 -19.73 -4.72
C GLN A 176 9.92 -19.21 -4.57
N GLY A 177 10.75 -19.80 -3.69
CA GLY A 177 12.09 -19.25 -3.41
C GLY A 177 12.07 -17.87 -2.73
N LEU A 178 10.97 -17.51 -2.07
CA LEU A 178 10.74 -16.19 -1.47
C LEU A 178 10.87 -16.18 0.06
N SER A 179 11.49 -17.21 0.64
CA SER A 179 11.64 -17.29 2.09
C SER A 179 12.39 -16.09 2.69
N TRP A 180 13.31 -15.50 1.92
CA TRP A 180 14.07 -14.30 2.25
C TRP A 180 13.20 -13.05 2.43
N LEU A 181 12.02 -13.01 1.81
CA LEU A 181 11.14 -11.85 1.83
C LEU A 181 10.55 -11.60 3.24
N VAL A 182 10.45 -12.64 4.07
CA VAL A 182 9.95 -12.54 5.45
C VAL A 182 11.12 -12.41 6.43
N VAL A 183 11.23 -11.25 7.07
CA VAL A 183 12.28 -10.90 8.03
C VAL A 183 12.02 -11.56 9.39
N ASP A 184 10.76 -11.58 9.82
CA ASP A 184 10.35 -12.13 11.11
C ASP A 184 9.08 -12.97 10.94
N ARG A 185 9.15 -14.27 11.23
CA ARG A 185 8.02 -15.22 11.12
C ARG A 185 7.06 -15.15 12.30
N ALA A 186 7.48 -14.61 13.45
CA ALA A 186 6.61 -14.45 14.62
C ALA A 186 5.60 -13.32 14.40
N THR A 187 6.07 -12.19 13.85
CA THR A 187 5.22 -11.03 13.53
C THR A 187 4.81 -10.97 12.07
N TRP A 188 5.30 -11.90 11.25
CA TRP A 188 5.18 -11.87 9.79
C TRP A 188 5.68 -10.56 9.18
N THR A 189 6.73 -9.97 9.75
CA THR A 189 7.34 -8.77 9.17
C THR A 189 7.99 -9.11 7.82
N VAL A 190 7.71 -8.30 6.80
CA VAL A 190 8.17 -8.49 5.43
C VAL A 190 9.18 -7.40 5.08
N GLN A 191 10.15 -7.70 4.22
CA GLN A 191 11.14 -6.72 3.76
C GLN A 191 10.47 -5.48 3.15
N SER A 192 11.15 -4.34 3.28
CA SER A 192 10.74 -3.12 2.59
C SER A 192 10.89 -3.31 1.08
N TYR A 193 10.19 -2.48 0.29
CA TYR A 193 10.35 -2.50 -1.16
C TYR A 193 11.82 -2.26 -1.56
N ALA A 194 12.46 -1.24 -0.98
CA ALA A 194 13.85 -0.90 -1.27
C ALA A 194 14.82 -2.06 -0.95
N ASP A 195 14.61 -2.78 0.15
CA ASP A 195 15.43 -3.93 0.50
C ASP A 195 15.18 -5.11 -0.44
N ALA A 196 13.92 -5.33 -0.83
CA ALA A 196 13.52 -6.42 -1.71
C ALA A 196 13.92 -6.21 -3.18
N THR A 197 14.15 -4.96 -3.59
CA THR A 197 14.62 -4.59 -4.93
C THR A 197 16.09 -4.24 -4.98
N ALA A 198 16.79 -4.21 -3.84
CA ALA A 198 18.22 -4.02 -3.81
C ALA A 198 18.89 -5.18 -4.57
N ASP A 199 19.97 -4.90 -5.30
CA ASP A 199 20.81 -5.91 -5.99
C ASP A 199 21.40 -6.89 -4.96
N ARG A 200 20.59 -7.85 -4.55
CA ARG A 200 20.95 -8.96 -3.68
C ARG A 200 20.87 -10.23 -4.50
N PRO A 201 21.86 -11.12 -4.40
CA PRO A 201 21.72 -12.45 -4.97
C PRO A 201 20.49 -13.10 -4.34
N ILE A 202 19.61 -13.69 -5.18
CA ILE A 202 18.49 -14.50 -4.68
C ILE A 202 19.11 -15.68 -3.92
N GLU A 203 19.10 -15.60 -2.59
CA GLU A 203 19.84 -16.53 -1.72
C GLU A 203 19.24 -17.93 -1.68
N SER A 204 18.03 -18.13 -2.22
CA SER A 204 17.32 -19.41 -2.13
C SER A 204 16.63 -19.75 -3.44
N ALA A 205 17.10 -20.81 -4.10
CA ALA A 205 16.39 -21.39 -5.22
C ALA A 205 15.01 -21.91 -4.76
N PRO A 206 13.96 -21.83 -5.60
CA PRO A 206 12.68 -22.45 -5.31
C PRO A 206 12.85 -23.96 -5.03
N CYS A 207 12.24 -24.44 -3.95
CA CYS A 207 12.23 -25.87 -3.62
C CYS A 207 11.15 -26.58 -4.44
N SER A 208 11.41 -27.81 -4.87
CA SER A 208 10.40 -28.63 -5.51
C SER A 208 9.35 -29.11 -4.49
N ALA A 209 8.16 -29.46 -4.99
CA ALA A 209 7.09 -29.97 -4.12
C ALA A 209 7.47 -31.30 -3.44
N ASP A 210 8.25 -32.14 -4.12
CA ASP A 210 8.68 -33.44 -3.60
C ASP A 210 9.76 -33.30 -2.52
N GLU A 211 10.75 -32.44 -2.71
CA GLU A 211 11.76 -32.14 -1.68
C GLU A 211 11.10 -31.58 -0.41
N LEU A 212 10.13 -30.67 -0.59
CA LEU A 212 9.41 -30.08 0.52
C LEU A 212 8.51 -31.11 1.23
N ALA A 213 7.84 -31.97 0.46
CA ALA A 213 7.03 -33.06 0.98
C ALA A 213 7.87 -34.02 1.83
N GLN A 214 9.04 -34.43 1.33
CA GLN A 214 9.98 -35.29 2.03
C GLN A 214 10.48 -34.64 3.32
N ARG A 215 10.88 -33.36 3.28
CA ARG A 215 11.36 -32.63 4.45
C ARG A 215 10.30 -32.49 5.55
N LEU A 216 9.05 -32.26 5.17
CA LEU A 216 7.94 -32.06 6.10
C LEU A 216 7.25 -33.36 6.53
N GLY A 217 7.64 -34.52 5.96
CA GLY A 217 6.96 -35.79 6.20
C GLY A 217 5.50 -35.79 5.71
N LEU A 218 5.23 -35.08 4.61
CA LEU A 218 3.90 -34.93 4.01
C LEU A 218 3.84 -35.60 2.64
N ALA A 219 2.63 -35.88 2.16
CA ALA A 219 2.43 -36.28 0.77
C ALA A 219 2.59 -35.07 -0.17
N THR A 220 3.16 -35.25 -1.36
CA THR A 220 3.29 -34.20 -2.38
C THR A 220 1.93 -33.55 -2.72
N GLY A 221 0.85 -34.34 -2.76
CA GLY A 221 -0.51 -33.83 -2.95
C GLY A 221 -0.95 -32.82 -1.87
N THR A 222 -0.52 -33.01 -0.62
CA THR A 222 -0.77 -32.07 0.48
C THR A 222 -0.02 -30.75 0.26
N ILE A 223 1.22 -30.81 -0.23
CA ILE A 223 2.01 -29.61 -0.58
C ILE A 223 1.32 -28.81 -1.69
N HIS A 224 0.86 -29.48 -2.75
CA HIS A 224 0.11 -28.83 -3.83
C HIS A 224 -1.20 -28.20 -3.34
N ASN A 225 -1.96 -28.88 -2.49
CA ASN A 225 -3.19 -28.32 -1.91
C ASN A 225 -2.89 -27.08 -1.06
N ARG A 226 -1.86 -27.12 -0.22
CA ARG A 226 -1.44 -25.96 0.58
C ARG A 226 -1.03 -24.78 -0.31
N LYS A 227 -0.29 -25.03 -1.39
CA LYS A 227 0.06 -24.00 -2.40
C LYS A 227 -1.19 -23.41 -3.07
N LEU A 228 -2.13 -24.27 -3.48
CA LEU A 228 -3.37 -23.84 -4.14
C LEU A 228 -4.21 -22.95 -3.21
N ASP A 229 -4.35 -23.33 -1.95
CA ASP A 229 -5.10 -22.55 -0.97
C ASP A 229 -4.43 -21.20 -0.66
N ALA A 230 -3.09 -21.18 -0.56
CA ALA A 230 -2.34 -19.94 -0.43
C ALA A 230 -2.54 -19.02 -1.65
N ASN A 231 -2.45 -19.55 -2.88
CA ASN A 231 -2.73 -18.80 -4.10
C ASN A 231 -4.14 -18.20 -4.10
N ARG A 232 -5.16 -18.99 -3.74
CA ARG A 232 -6.55 -18.52 -3.64
C ARG A 232 -6.69 -17.39 -2.63
N PHE A 233 -6.05 -17.52 -1.47
CA PHE A 233 -6.09 -16.48 -0.44
C PHE A 233 -5.45 -15.17 -0.92
N LEU A 234 -4.23 -15.25 -1.47
CA LEU A 234 -3.50 -14.09 -1.99
C LEU A 234 -4.29 -13.40 -3.10
N LEU A 235 -4.80 -14.16 -4.07
CA LEU A 235 -5.62 -13.62 -5.15
C LEU A 235 -6.92 -12.98 -4.66
N THR A 236 -7.62 -13.62 -3.72
CA THR A 236 -8.85 -13.06 -3.16
C THR A 236 -8.57 -11.72 -2.47
N TYR A 237 -7.45 -11.62 -1.76
CA TYR A 237 -7.04 -10.38 -1.12
C TYR A 237 -6.70 -9.30 -2.15
N LEU A 238 -5.87 -9.63 -3.15
CA LEU A 238 -5.51 -8.69 -4.22
C LEU A 238 -6.75 -8.19 -4.95
N VAL A 239 -7.67 -9.07 -5.33
CA VAL A 239 -8.96 -8.69 -5.97
C VAL A 239 -9.77 -7.76 -5.08
N ALA A 240 -9.89 -8.07 -3.78
CA ALA A 240 -10.62 -7.23 -2.84
C ALA A 240 -10.01 -5.83 -2.73
N GLU A 241 -8.69 -5.73 -2.80
CA GLU A 241 -7.98 -4.47 -2.70
C GLU A 241 -8.03 -3.67 -4.01
N THR A 242 -7.87 -4.32 -5.17
CA THR A 242 -8.07 -3.70 -6.48
C THR A 242 -9.50 -3.14 -6.62
N LYS A 243 -10.52 -3.87 -6.15
CA LYS A 243 -11.93 -3.42 -6.17
C LYS A 243 -12.20 -2.14 -5.38
N ARG A 244 -11.33 -1.77 -4.43
CA ARG A 244 -11.50 -0.51 -3.67
C ARG A 244 -11.14 0.73 -4.47
N TYR A 245 -10.35 0.57 -5.53
CA TYR A 245 -9.77 1.67 -6.29
C TYR A 245 -10.20 1.68 -7.76
N HIS A 246 -10.83 0.61 -8.23
CA HIS A 246 -11.20 0.44 -9.64
C HIS A 246 -12.68 0.11 -9.82
N ALA A 247 -13.27 0.62 -10.90
CA ALA A 247 -14.59 0.23 -11.34
C ALA A 247 -14.64 -1.29 -11.67
N PRO A 248 -15.77 -1.98 -11.48
CA PRO A 248 -15.85 -3.44 -11.61
C PRO A 248 -15.31 -4.02 -12.93
N ASP A 249 -15.53 -3.32 -14.04
CA ASP A 249 -15.07 -3.62 -15.39
C ASP A 249 -13.54 -3.46 -15.56
N GLN A 250 -12.91 -2.64 -14.73
CA GLN A 250 -11.47 -2.38 -14.76
C GLN A 250 -10.65 -3.26 -13.81
N VAL A 251 -11.31 -3.95 -12.87
CA VAL A 251 -10.63 -4.76 -11.82
C VAL A 251 -9.73 -5.83 -12.41
N ARG A 252 -10.18 -6.52 -13.47
CA ARG A 252 -9.40 -7.62 -14.08
C ARG A 252 -8.10 -7.09 -14.70
N THR A 253 -8.21 -6.02 -15.49
CA THR A 253 -7.05 -5.37 -16.13
C THR A 253 -6.08 -4.84 -15.07
N ALA A 254 -6.60 -4.09 -14.09
CA ALA A 254 -5.79 -3.56 -13.00
C ALA A 254 -5.09 -4.66 -12.18
N LEU A 255 -5.75 -5.79 -11.92
CA LEU A 255 -5.15 -6.94 -11.23
C LEU A 255 -4.03 -7.58 -12.07
N LEU A 256 -4.25 -7.78 -13.37
CA LEU A 256 -3.23 -8.34 -14.26
C LEU A 256 -2.02 -7.42 -14.36
N ASP A 257 -2.23 -6.11 -14.44
CA ASP A 257 -1.14 -5.12 -14.46
C ASP A 257 -0.38 -5.10 -13.13
N THR A 258 -1.10 -5.15 -12.00
CA THR A 258 -0.51 -5.31 -10.66
C THR A 258 0.38 -6.54 -10.58
N LEU A 259 -0.12 -7.69 -11.04
CA LEU A 259 0.63 -8.93 -11.00
C LEU A 259 1.84 -8.90 -11.97
N ARG A 260 1.72 -8.26 -13.14
CA ARG A 260 2.83 -8.07 -14.08
C ARG A 260 3.94 -7.23 -13.50
N LEU A 261 3.61 -6.18 -12.76
CA LEU A 261 4.58 -5.32 -12.08
C LEU A 261 5.34 -6.07 -10.99
N LEU A 262 4.77 -7.14 -10.45
CA LEU A 262 5.43 -8.01 -9.48
C LEU A 262 6.32 -9.08 -10.11
N ILE A 263 6.21 -9.37 -11.41
CA ILE A 263 6.99 -10.43 -12.08
C ILE A 263 8.51 -10.24 -11.92
N PRO A 264 9.08 -9.03 -12.06
CA PRO A 264 10.51 -8.83 -11.84
C PRO A 264 10.96 -9.19 -10.42
N LEU A 265 10.06 -9.11 -9.44
CA LEU A 265 10.32 -9.37 -8.02
C LEU A 265 9.96 -10.80 -7.62
N VAL A 266 8.98 -11.39 -8.31
CA VAL A 266 8.48 -12.75 -8.11
C VAL A 266 8.18 -13.36 -9.48
N PRO A 267 9.21 -13.88 -10.18
CA PRO A 267 9.08 -14.42 -11.53
C PRO A 267 7.97 -15.48 -11.68
N GLU A 268 7.73 -16.24 -10.61
CA GLU A 268 6.76 -17.32 -10.54
C GLU A 268 5.30 -16.81 -10.63
N LEU A 269 5.04 -15.54 -10.29
CA LEU A 269 3.75 -14.90 -10.54
C LEU A 269 3.42 -14.84 -12.04
N GLY A 270 4.42 -14.88 -12.93
CA GLY A 270 4.21 -14.91 -14.38
C GLY A 270 3.39 -16.13 -14.83
N THR A 271 3.53 -17.28 -14.17
CA THR A 271 2.71 -18.47 -14.45
C THR A 271 1.27 -18.29 -13.99
N LEU A 272 1.08 -17.63 -12.86
CA LEU A 272 -0.24 -17.34 -12.30
C LEU A 272 -0.99 -16.27 -13.12
N VAL A 273 -0.27 -15.26 -13.63
CA VAL A 273 -0.78 -14.26 -14.57
C VAL A 273 -1.28 -14.91 -15.86
N ARG A 274 -0.48 -15.81 -16.45
CA ARG A 274 -0.86 -16.54 -17.68
C ARG A 274 -2.15 -17.34 -17.47
N GLN A 275 -2.22 -18.13 -16.38
CA GLN A 275 -3.41 -18.91 -16.06
C GLN A 275 -4.69 -18.07 -15.88
N ILE A 276 -4.57 -16.86 -15.34
CA ILE A 276 -5.71 -15.93 -15.17
C ILE A 276 -6.07 -15.26 -16.50
N ALA A 277 -5.07 -14.95 -17.34
CA ALA A 277 -5.30 -14.38 -18.66
C ALA A 277 -6.06 -15.37 -19.57
N ASP A 278 -5.60 -16.63 -19.61
CA ASP A 278 -6.14 -17.67 -20.50
C ASP A 278 -7.60 -18.03 -20.16
N ARG A 279 -7.94 -18.20 -18.88
CA ARG A 279 -9.31 -18.55 -18.44
C ARG A 279 -10.38 -17.52 -18.82
N GLY A 280 -10.01 -16.25 -18.94
CA GLY A 280 -10.95 -15.21 -19.34
C GLY A 280 -11.02 -14.99 -20.85
N ASN A 281 -10.17 -15.64 -21.65
CA ASN A 281 -10.38 -15.77 -23.10
C ASN A 281 -11.34 -16.92 -23.39
N ASP A 282 -11.23 -18.04 -22.68
CA ASP A 282 -12.12 -19.20 -22.83
C ASP A 282 -13.58 -18.90 -22.45
N SER A 283 -13.79 -17.93 -21.56
CA SER A 283 -15.13 -17.45 -21.18
C SER A 283 -15.75 -16.50 -22.21
N ALA A 284 -14.95 -15.93 -23.12
CA ALA A 284 -15.41 -15.02 -24.17
C ALA A 284 -15.64 -15.72 -25.52
N SER A 285 -15.04 -16.89 -25.74
CA SER A 285 -15.19 -17.69 -26.95
C SER A 285 -16.31 -18.75 -26.90
N GLY A 286 -17.02 -18.87 -25.76
CA GLY A 286 -18.10 -19.85 -25.57
C GLY A 286 -19.52 -19.41 -25.95
N SER A 287 -19.73 -18.17 -26.42
CA SER A 287 -21.07 -17.60 -26.66
C SER A 287 -21.44 -17.39 -28.14
N SER A 288 -20.78 -18.08 -29.08
CA SER A 288 -21.22 -18.08 -30.50
C SER A 288 -21.36 -19.51 -31.04
N SER A 289 -22.27 -20.29 -30.46
CA SER A 289 -22.90 -21.45 -31.10
C SER A 289 -24.00 -21.98 -30.19
N THR A 290 -25.19 -21.41 -30.30
CA THR A 290 -26.45 -22.16 -30.12
C THR A 290 -27.52 -21.36 -30.85
N GLU A 291 -28.25 -22.11 -31.67
CA GLU A 291 -29.16 -21.70 -32.75
C GLU A 291 -30.34 -20.82 -32.31
#